data_AF-A0A208XMD5-F1
#
_entry.id   AF-A0A208XMD5-F1
#
_cell.length_a   1.000
_cell.length_b   1.000
_cell.length_c   1.000
_cell.angle_alpha   90.00
_cell.angle_beta   90.00
_cell.angle_gamma   90.00
#
_symmetry.space_group_name_H-M   'P 1'
#
loop_
_entity.id
_entity.type
_entity.pdbx_description
1 polymer ?
#
loop_
_entity_poly.entity_id
_entity_poly.type
_entity_poly.pdbx_seq_one_letter_code
_entity_poly.pdbx_strand_id
1 'polypeptide(L)' 'MTVNDLPISRLEAFYDQLAVALDRAGPQKSEILLVKLALLLANQTADPDRLEAAIELAAQDL' A
#
# COMPACT_ATOMS: atom_id res chain seq x y z
N MET A 1 16.04 -18.13 4.94
CA MET A 1 15.02 -17.15 5.36
C MET A 1 15.35 -15.86 4.61
N THR A 2 14.76 -15.67 3.42
CA THR A 2 15.05 -14.50 2.60
C THR A 2 14.28 -13.32 3.17
N VAL A 3 14.99 -12.43 3.84
CA VAL A 3 14.49 -11.12 4.23
C VAL A 3 14.11 -10.41 2.93
N ASN A 4 12.81 -10.33 2.64
CA ASN A 4 12.28 -9.56 1.52
C ASN A 4 12.24 -8.08 1.93
N ASP A 5 13.39 -7.54 2.33
CA ASP A 5 13.52 -6.12 2.60
C ASP A 5 13.62 -5.43 1.26
N LEU A 6 12.52 -4.81 0.85
CA LEU A 6 12.59 -3.83 -0.23
C LEU A 6 13.64 -2.81 0.20
N PRO A 7 14.70 -2.56 -0.59
CA PRO A 7 15.74 -1.62 -0.18
C PRO A 7 15.08 -0.26 0.07
N ILE A 8 15.52 0.45 1.12
CA ILE A 8 14.91 1.73 1.57
C ILE A 8 14.70 2.69 0.40
N SER A 9 15.67 2.80 -0.51
CA SER A 9 15.56 3.66 -1.71
C SER A 9 14.41 3.31 -2.66
N ARG A 10 14.00 2.03 -2.71
CA ARG A 10 12.81 1.63 -3.46
C ARG A 10 11.52 1.92 -2.71
N LEU A 11 11.54 1.84 -1.38
CA LEU A 11 10.40 2.23 -0.57
C LEU A 11 10.14 3.73 -0.67
N GLU A 12 11.20 4.55 -0.61
CA GLU A 12 11.15 5.99 -0.84
C GLU A 12 10.60 6.32 -2.23
N ALA A 13 11.13 5.67 -3.28
CA ALA A 13 10.62 5.87 -4.63
C ALA A 13 9.13 5.51 -4.78
N PHE A 14 8.69 4.44 -4.11
CA PHE A 14 7.27 4.07 -4.09
C PHE A 14 6.42 5.09 -3.33
N TYR A 15 6.91 5.59 -2.19
CA TYR A 15 6.24 6.64 -1.43
C TYR A 15 6.10 7.93 -2.23
N ASP A 16 7.16 8.38 -2.90
CA ASP A 16 7.13 9.57 -3.76
C ASP A 16 6.11 9.43 -4.90
N GLN A 17 6.09 8.25 -5.55
CA GLN A 17 5.10 7.96 -6.59
C GLN A 17 3.67 7.96 -6.05
N LEU A 18 3.46 7.42 -4.85
CA LEU A 18 2.17 7.43 -4.19
C LEU A 18 1.72 8.84 -3.86
N ALA A 19 2.60 9.69 -3.31
CA ALA A 19 2.30 11.09 -3.01
C ALA A 19 1.86 11.84 -4.27
N VAL A 20 2.60 11.72 -5.38
CA VAL A 20 2.25 12.33 -6.66
C VAL A 20 0.90 11.82 -7.19
N ALA A 21 0.59 10.54 -7.01
CA ALA A 21 -0.69 9.96 -7.42
C ALA A 21 -1.86 10.50 -6.60
N LEU A 22 -1.68 10.68 -5.29
CA LEU A 22 -2.68 11.24 -4.38
C LEU A 22 -2.93 12.72 -4.69
N ASP A 23 -1.88 13.50 -4.93
CA ASP A 23 -2.01 14.91 -5.32
C ASP A 23 -2.80 15.07 -6.62
N ARG A 24 -2.54 14.19 -7.60
CA ARG A 24 -3.28 14.18 -8.88
C ARG A 24 -4.73 13.75 -8.72
N ALA A 25 -5.02 12.81 -7.83
CA ALA A 25 -6.38 12.37 -7.56
C ALA A 25 -7.19 13.47 -6.85
N GLY A 26 -6.53 14.22 -5.96
CA GLY A 26 -7.13 15.26 -5.15
C GLY A 26 -7.92 14.68 -3.96
N PRO A 27 -8.25 15.52 -2.96
CA PRO A 27 -8.74 15.08 -1.64
C PRO A 27 -10.06 14.28 -1.69
N GLN A 28 -10.88 14.48 -2.72
CA GLN A 28 -12.14 13.74 -2.89
C GLN A 28 -11.95 12.32 -3.42
N LYS A 29 -10.79 12.02 -4.02
CA LYS A 29 -10.52 10.74 -4.68
C LYS A 29 -9.30 10.00 -4.11
N SER A 30 -8.53 10.64 -3.23
CA SER A 30 -7.36 10.02 -2.57
C SER A 30 -7.73 8.73 -1.86
N GLU A 31 -8.82 8.71 -1.10
CA GLU A 31 -9.30 7.51 -0.40
C GLU A 31 -9.68 6.40 -1.40
N ILE A 32 -10.42 6.74 -2.46
CA ILE A 32 -10.81 5.78 -3.51
C ILE A 32 -9.57 5.21 -4.21
N LEU A 33 -8.54 6.02 -4.44
CA LEU A 33 -7.27 5.57 -5.03
C LEU A 33 -6.55 4.59 -4.11
N LEU A 34 -6.47 4.87 -2.81
CA LEU A 34 -5.83 4.00 -1.83
C LEU A 34 -6.55 2.66 -1.70
N VAL A 35 -7.89 2.67 -1.65
CA VAL A 35 -8.69 1.43 -1.63
C VAL A 35 -8.46 0.62 -2.91
N LYS A 36 -8.44 1.26 -4.08
CA LYS A 36 -8.13 0.56 -5.35
C LYS A 36 -6.73 -0.03 -5.36
N LEU A 37 -5.72 0.71 -4.88
CA LEU A 37 -4.35 0.22 -4.78
C LEU A 37 -4.27 -0.99 -3.86
N ALA A 38 -4.91 -0.93 -2.68
CA ALA A 38 -4.97 -2.04 -1.74
C ALA A 38 -5.62 -3.29 -2.36
N LEU A 39 -6.74 -3.14 -3.09
CA LEU A 39 -7.40 -4.25 -3.80
C LEU A 39 -6.52 -4.86 -4.90
N LEU A 40 -5.78 -4.02 -5.64
CA LEU A 40 -4.86 -4.49 -6.68
C LEU A 40 -3.68 -5.27 -6.10
N LEU A 41 -3.14 -4.82 -4.95
CA LEU A 41 -2.09 -5.55 -4.24
C LEU A 41 -2.63 -6.84 -3.62
N ALA A 42 -3.85 -6.81 -3.07
CA ALA A 42 -4.51 -7.98 -2.51
C ALA A 42 -4.69 -9.10 -3.53
N ASN A 43 -5.13 -8.74 -4.75
CA ASN A 43 -5.26 -9.68 -5.85
C ASN A 43 -3.91 -10.29 -6.30
N GLN A 44 -2.81 -9.57 -6.12
CA GLN A 44 -1.46 -10.09 -6.41
C GLN A 44 -0.93 -11.00 -5.29
N THR A 45 -1.21 -10.67 -4.04
CA THR A 45 -0.82 -11.47 -2.87
C THR A 45 -1.56 -12.80 -2.81
N ALA A 46 -2.86 -12.81 -3.17
CA ALA A 46 -3.72 -14.00 -3.25
C ALA A 46 -3.71 -14.91 -2.00
N ASP A 47 -3.48 -14.34 -0.82
CA ASP A 47 -3.39 -15.03 0.47
C ASP A 47 -4.27 -14.29 1.50
N PRO A 48 -5.48 -14.78 1.80
CA PRO A 48 -6.44 -14.10 2.68
C PRO A 48 -5.90 -13.81 4.08
N ASP A 49 -5.17 -14.75 4.69
CA ASP A 49 -4.64 -14.61 6.05
C ASP A 49 -3.62 -13.46 6.12
N ARG A 50 -2.79 -13.32 5.08
CA ARG A 50 -1.85 -12.20 4.97
C ARG A 50 -2.54 -10.85 4.76
N LEU A 51 -3.69 -10.84 4.08
CA LEU A 51 -4.45 -9.62 3.84
C LEU A 51 -5.16 -9.14 5.11
N GLU A 52 -5.76 -10.08 5.86
CA GLU A 52 -6.37 -9.77 7.16
C GLU A 52 -5.32 -9.26 8.15
N ALA A 53 -4.15 -9.92 8.24
CA ALA A 53 -3.05 -9.46 9.07
C ALA A 53 -2.52 -8.07 8.67
N ALA A 54 -2.47 -7.76 7.37
CA ALA A 54 -2.03 -6.45 6.88
C ALA A 54 -3.00 -5.33 7.27
N ILE A 55 -4.32 -5.59 7.32
CA ILE A 55 -5.32 -4.62 7.79
C ILE A 55 -5.15 -4.36 9.29
N GLU A 56 -5.02 -5.42 10.09
CA GLU A 56 -4.80 -5.31 11.54
C GLU A 56 -3.54 -4.50 11.86
N LEU A 57 -2.42 -4.78 11.17
CA LEU A 57 -1.17 -4.03 11.34
C LEU A 57 -1.33 -2.56 10.94
N ALA A 58 -1.93 -2.29 9.78
CA ALA A 58 -2.18 -0.91 9.34
C ALA A 58 -3.07 -0.14 10.32
N ALA A 59 -4.02 -0.81 10.99
CA ALA A 59 -4.91 -0.19 11.97
C ALA A 59 -4.23 0.13 13.31
N GLN A 60 -3.16 -0.58 13.66
CA GLN A 60 -2.39 -0.33 14.90
C GLN A 60 -1.49 0.91 14.79
N ASP A 61 -1.08 1.28 13.57
CA ASP A 61 -0.16 2.39 13.27
C ASP A 61 -0.88 3.68 12.78
N LEU A 62 -2.22 3.74 12.87
CA LEU A 62 -3.04 4.93 12.58
C LEU A 62 -3.16 5.88 13.78
#